data_AF-A0A6B9G032-F1
#
_entry.id   AF-A0A6B9G032-F1
#
_cell.length_a   1.000
_cell.length_b   1.000
_cell.length_c   1.000
_cell.angle_alpha   90.00
_cell.angle_beta   90.00
_cell.angle_gamma   90.00
#
_symmetry.space_group_name_H-M   'P 1'
#
loop_
_entity.id
_entity.type
_entity.pdbx_description
1 polymer ?
#
loop_
_entity_poly.entity_id
_entity_poly.type
_entity_poly.pdbx_seq_one_letter_code
_entity_poly.pdbx_strand_id
1 'polypeptide(L)'
;MEQDTPEIDRAARTIAENVYAAYWRHATGADHPQIEQTVLARLAEAIRPEIPGGSPGVIIAAANAVLDAFEQQNPGLRGPRVSALNRADGSVGMGPA
;
A
#
# COMPACT_ATOMS: atom_id res chain seq x y z
N MET A 1 5.33 -25.63 -10.59
CA MET A 1 5.23 -24.16 -10.69
C MET A 1 4.71 -23.62 -9.34
N GLU A 2 5.45 -23.81 -8.25
CA GLU A 2 4.94 -23.61 -6.88
C GLU A 2 5.78 -22.64 -6.04
N GLN A 3 6.78 -21.99 -6.66
CA GLN A 3 7.67 -21.03 -5.99
C GLN A 3 7.32 -19.56 -6.26
N ASP A 4 6.53 -19.25 -7.30
CA ASP A 4 6.09 -17.87 -7.59
C ASP A 4 5.17 -17.32 -6.49
N THR A 5 4.28 -18.14 -5.94
CA THR A 5 3.27 -17.73 -4.95
C THR A 5 3.87 -17.06 -3.69
N PRO A 6 4.90 -17.63 -3.03
CA PRO A 6 5.53 -16.98 -1.88
C PRO A 6 6.36 -15.73 -2.23
N GLU A 7 6.98 -15.67 -3.41
CA GLU A 7 7.72 -14.47 -3.84
C GLU A 7 6.77 -13.30 -4.17
N ILE A 8 5.65 -13.60 -4.83
CA ILE A 8 4.57 -12.65 -5.10
C ILE A 8 3.99 -12.10 -3.79
N ASP A 9 3.72 -12.97 -2.82
CA ASP A 9 3.17 -12.57 -1.53
C ASP A 9 4.15 -11.67 -0.76
N ARG A 10 5.43 -12.03 -0.77
CA ARG A 10 6.50 -11.24 -0.15
C ARG A 10 6.62 -9.85 -0.79
N ALA A 11 6.62 -9.77 -2.12
CA ALA A 11 6.70 -8.50 -2.84
C ALA A 11 5.48 -7.61 -2.56
N ALA A 12 4.28 -8.17 -2.58
CA ALA A 12 3.06 -7.45 -2.26
C ALA A 12 3.09 -6.90 -0.83
N ARG A 13 3.55 -7.71 0.12
CA ARG A 13 3.69 -7.31 1.52
C ARG A 13 4.71 -6.19 1.72
N THR A 14 5.88 -6.30 1.10
CA THR A 14 6.91 -5.24 1.16
C THR A 14 6.39 -3.91 0.60
N ILE A 15 5.68 -3.93 -0.52
CA ILE A 15 5.08 -2.70 -1.09
C ILE A 15 4.01 -2.15 -0.14
N ALA A 16 3.14 -3.01 0.41
CA ALA A 16 2.11 -2.60 1.36
C ALA A 16 2.69 -1.92 2.60
N GLU A 17 3.76 -2.50 3.18
CA GLU A 17 4.48 -1.95 4.33
C GLU A 17 5.10 -0.59 4.00
N ASN A 18 5.74 -0.46 2.83
CA ASN A 18 6.33 0.81 2.39
C ASN A 18 5.28 1.88 2.13
N VAL A 19 4.14 1.53 1.51
CA VAL A 19 2.99 2.44 1.30
C VAL A 19 2.47 2.93 2.65
N TYR A 20 2.20 2.03 3.58
CA TYR A 20 1.68 2.39 4.89
C TYR A 20 2.67 3.26 5.67
N ALA A 21 3.95 2.88 5.74
CA ALA A 21 4.98 3.64 6.43
C ALA A 21 5.14 5.06 5.84
N ALA A 22 5.12 5.19 4.52
CA ALA A 22 5.22 6.49 3.86
C ALA A 22 3.94 7.32 4.04
N TYR A 23 2.76 6.70 4.09
CA TYR A 23 1.50 7.38 4.33
C TYR A 23 1.45 7.91 5.76
N TRP A 24 1.78 7.05 6.73
CA TRP A 24 1.73 7.35 8.17
C TRP A 24 2.76 8.39 8.60
N ARG A 25 3.91 8.48 7.91
CA ARG A 25 4.87 9.58 8.09
C ARG A 25 4.28 10.97 7.87
N HIS A 26 3.25 11.07 7.05
CA HIS A 26 2.59 12.33 6.71
C HIS A 26 1.20 12.47 7.35
N ALA A 27 0.47 11.36 7.53
CA ALA A 27 -0.83 11.35 8.20
C ALA A 27 -0.62 11.53 9.72
N THR A 28 -0.92 12.70 10.25
CA THR A 28 -0.83 12.97 11.69
C THR A 28 -2.05 12.35 12.38
N GLY A 29 -1.88 11.24 13.10
CA GLY A 29 -2.99 10.55 13.77
C GLY A 29 -2.51 9.48 14.75
N ALA A 30 -3.30 9.20 15.79
CA ALA A 30 -2.92 8.31 16.89
C ALA A 30 -2.54 6.89 16.41
N ASP A 31 -1.45 6.37 16.96
CA ASP A 31 -0.92 5.04 16.71
C ASP A 31 -1.91 3.97 17.21
N HIS A 32 -2.63 3.36 16.27
CA HIS A 32 -3.59 2.30 16.56
C HIS A 32 -3.15 1.00 15.87
N PRO A 33 -2.54 0.05 16.60
CA PRO A 33 -1.96 -1.16 16.01
C PRO A 33 -2.99 -2.07 15.31
N GLN A 34 -4.26 -2.06 15.72
CA GLN A 34 -5.30 -2.80 14.97
C GLN A 34 -5.64 -2.15 13.63
N ILE A 35 -5.56 -0.82 13.53
CA ILE A 35 -5.81 -0.10 12.29
C ILE A 35 -4.68 -0.38 11.29
N GLU A 36 -3.43 -0.36 11.76
CA GLU A 36 -2.26 -0.74 10.98
C GLU A 36 -2.40 -2.14 10.35
N GLN A 37 -2.70 -3.15 11.16
CA GLN A 37 -2.80 -4.53 10.65
C GLN A 37 -3.92 -4.67 9.61
N THR A 38 -5.05 -3.98 9.82
CA THR A 38 -6.19 -4.00 8.90
C THR A 38 -5.82 -3.36 7.56
N VAL A 39 -5.16 -2.21 7.56
CA VAL A 39 -4.80 -1.52 6.32
C VAL A 39 -3.68 -2.23 5.57
N LEU A 40 -2.69 -2.79 6.29
CA LEU A 40 -1.63 -3.59 5.69
C LEU A 40 -2.17 -4.84 4.99
N ALA A 41 -3.11 -5.55 5.63
CA ALA A 41 -3.76 -6.71 5.03
C ALA A 41 -4.48 -6.33 3.73
N ARG A 42 -5.30 -5.27 3.77
CA ARG A 42 -6.03 -4.79 2.58
C ARG A 42 -5.11 -4.31 1.46
N LEU A 43 -4.02 -3.64 1.80
CA LEU A 43 -3.01 -3.21 0.83
C LEU A 43 -2.36 -4.42 0.16
N ALA A 44 -1.91 -5.41 0.94
CA ALA A 44 -1.29 -6.61 0.40
C ALA A 44 -2.26 -7.39 -0.51
N GLU A 45 -3.52 -7.55 -0.09
CA GLU A 45 -4.56 -8.21 -0.89
C GLU A 45 -4.83 -7.49 -2.21
N ALA A 46 -4.88 -6.15 -2.21
CA ALA A 46 -5.10 -5.36 -3.42
C ALA A 46 -3.89 -5.35 -4.37
N ILE A 47 -2.67 -5.40 -3.82
CA ILE A 47 -1.43 -5.34 -4.61
C ILE A 47 -1.05 -6.72 -5.19
N ARG A 48 -1.30 -7.80 -4.44
CA ARG A 48 -0.93 -9.18 -4.81
C ARG A 48 -1.28 -9.58 -6.26
N PRO A 49 -2.50 -9.35 -6.78
CA PRO A 49 -2.82 -9.73 -8.16
C PRO A 49 -2.05 -8.92 -9.22
N GLU A 50 -1.54 -7.75 -8.86
CA GLU A 50 -0.85 -6.84 -9.79
C GLU A 50 0.67 -7.06 -9.84
N ILE A 51 1.23 -7.84 -8.91
CA ILE A 51 2.65 -8.22 -8.93
C ILE A 51 3.05 -9.00 -10.20
N PRO A 52 2.31 -10.04 -10.63
CA PRO A 52 2.63 -10.76 -11.86
C PRO A 52 2.26 -9.92 -13.10
N GLY A 53 3.19 -9.08 -13.54
CA GLY A 53 3.11 -8.38 -14.82
C GLY A 53 2.35 -7.04 -14.81
N GLY A 54 1.74 -6.64 -13.70
CA GLY A 54 1.05 -5.34 -13.60
C GLY A 54 2.04 -4.16 -13.68
N SER A 55 1.68 -3.10 -14.39
CA SER A 55 2.50 -1.88 -14.48
C SER A 55 2.58 -1.17 -13.12
N PRO A 56 3.64 -0.37 -12.85
CA PRO A 56 3.74 0.37 -11.59
C PRO A 56 2.51 1.25 -11.32
N GLY A 57 1.93 1.83 -12.38
CA GLY A 57 0.69 2.62 -12.28
C GLY A 57 -0.53 1.83 -11.79
N VAL A 58 -0.64 0.54 -12.09
CA VAL A 58 -1.79 -0.27 -11.62
C VAL A 58 -1.66 -0.61 -10.14
N ILE A 59 -0.44 -0.94 -9.70
CA ILE A 59 -0.14 -1.14 -8.27
C ILE A 59 -0.37 0.15 -7.49
N ILE A 60 0.03 1.30 -8.03
CA ILE A 60 -0.24 2.62 -7.45
C ILE A 60 -1.74 2.86 -7.32
N ALA A 61 -2.53 2.56 -8.36
CA ALA A 61 -3.98 2.73 -8.33
C ALA A 61 -4.63 1.81 -7.28
N ALA A 62 -4.21 0.55 -7.19
CA ALA A 62 -4.70 -0.40 -6.19
C ALA A 62 -4.38 0.07 -4.76
N ALA A 63 -3.15 0.53 -4.52
CA ALA A 63 -2.75 1.05 -3.22
C ALA A 63 -3.56 2.31 -2.83
N ASN A 64 -3.74 3.26 -3.75
CA ASN A 64 -4.51 4.48 -3.50
C ASN A 64 -6.00 4.20 -3.26
N ALA A 65 -6.59 3.20 -3.91
CA ALA A 65 -7.97 2.79 -3.65
C ALA A 65 -8.16 2.29 -2.20
N VAL A 66 -7.17 1.56 -1.66
CA VAL A 66 -7.19 1.12 -0.26
C VAL A 66 -7.03 2.31 0.70
N LEU A 67 -6.12 3.24 0.40
CA LEU A 67 -5.93 4.45 1.21
C LEU A 67 -7.19 5.34 1.22
N ASP A 68 -7.87 5.47 0.08
CA ASP A 68 -9.11 6.22 -0.02
C ASP A 68 -10.22 5.58 0.82
N ALA A 69 -10.42 4.26 0.68
CA ALA A 69 -11.37 3.52 1.51
C ALA A 69 -11.03 3.60 3.00
N PHE A 70 -9.74 3.66 3.34
CA PHE A 70 -9.27 3.82 4.70
C PHE A 70 -9.62 5.20 5.28
N GLU A 71 -9.39 6.28 4.53
CA GLU A 71 -9.77 7.64 4.93
C GLU A 71 -11.30 7.82 5.01
N GLN A 72 -12.07 7.18 4.12
CA GLN A 72 -13.53 7.18 4.21
C GLN A 72 -14.05 6.57 5.52
N GLN A 73 -13.36 5.54 6.04
CA GLN A 73 -13.68 4.91 7.33
C GLN A 73 -13.18 5.73 8.53
N ASN A 74 -12.24 6.66 8.31
CA ASN A 74 -11.57 7.44 9.35
C ASN A 74 -11.62 8.93 9.00
N PRO A 75 -12.74 9.63 9.26
CA PRO A 75 -12.95 11.01 8.81
C PRO A 75 -11.97 12.04 9.41
N GLY A 76 -11.21 11.67 10.45
CA GLY A 76 -10.13 12.49 11.02
C GLY A 76 -8.76 12.27 10.38
N LEU A 77 -8.62 11.31 9.44
CA LEU A 77 -7.37 11.01 8.76
C LEU A 77 -7.41 11.54 7.33
N ARG A 78 -6.36 12.28 6.98
CA ARG A 78 -6.03 12.69 5.63
C ARG A 78 -4.52 12.55 5.48
N GLY A 79 -4.11 11.86 4.44
CA GLY A 79 -2.70 11.66 4.14
C GLY A 79 -2.41 11.78 2.64
N PRO A 80 -1.14 11.63 2.28
CA PRO A 80 -0.71 11.72 0.89
C PRO A 80 -1.23 10.52 0.07
N ARG A 81 -1.01 10.59 -1.25
CA ARG A 81 -1.27 9.48 -2.17
C ARG A 81 0.03 8.97 -2.77
N VAL A 82 0.05 7.69 -3.12
CA VAL A 82 1.18 7.09 -3.82
C VAL A 82 1.25 7.72 -5.20
N SER A 83 2.38 8.35 -5.52
CA SER A 83 2.64 9.00 -6.81
C SER A 83 3.69 8.26 -7.63
N ALA A 84 4.53 7.46 -6.98
CA ALA A 84 5.58 6.69 -7.64
C ALA A 84 5.80 5.36 -6.91
N LEU A 85 6.22 4.34 -7.68
CA LEU A 85 6.55 3.00 -7.18
C LEU A 85 7.73 2.45 -7.97
N ASN A 86 8.74 1.97 -7.27
CA ASN A 86 9.80 1.15 -7.84
C ASN A 86 9.53 -0.33 -7.55
N ARG A 87 9.18 -1.10 -8.58
CA ARG A 87 8.88 -2.53 -8.43
C ARG A 87 10.08 -3.41 -8.06
N ALA A 88 11.31 -2.98 -8.35
CA ALA A 88 12.50 -3.78 -8.11
C ALA A 88 12.82 -3.92 -6.62
N ASP A 89 12.49 -2.89 -5.85
CA ASP A 89 12.84 -2.75 -4.43
C ASP A 89 11.61 -2.49 -3.54
N GLY A 90 10.46 -2.17 -4.14
CA GLY A 90 9.21 -1.87 -3.44
C GLY A 90 9.14 -0.47 -2.86
N SER A 91 10.11 0.40 -3.16
CA SER A 91 10.15 1.78 -2.69
C SER A 91 9.03 2.62 -3.30
N VAL A 92 8.43 3.51 -2.50
CA VAL A 92 7.29 4.33 -2.89
C VAL A 92 7.56 5.82 -2.69
N GLY A 93 7.03 6.62 -3.60
CA GLY A 93 7.00 8.08 -3.49
C GLY A 93 5.59 8.57 -3.19
N MET A 94 5.47 9.50 -2.26
CA MET A 94 4.22 10.11 -1.86
C MET A 94 4.08 11.51 -2.47
N GLY A 95 2.88 11.82 -2.97
CA GLY A 95 2.49 13.14 -3.47
C GLY A 95 1.28 13.70 -2.71
N PRO A 96 0.95 14.98 -2.90
CA PRO A 96 -0.28 15.55 -2.37
C PRO A 96 -1.49 14.75 -2.88
N ALA A 97 -2.49 14.55 -2.00
CA ALA A 97 -3.74 13.89 -2.33
C ALA A 97 -4.64 14.74 -3.25
#